data_AF-D2HS02-F1
#
_entry.id   AF-D2HS02-F1
#
_cell.length_a   1.000
_cell.length_b   1.000
_cell.length_c   1.000
_cell.angle_alpha   90.00
_cell.angle_beta   90.00
_cell.angle_gamma   90.00
#
_symmetry.space_group_name_H-M   'P 1'
#
loop_
_entity.id
_entity.type
_entity.pdbx_description
1 polymer ?
#
loop_
_entity_poly.entity_id
_entity_poly.type
_entity_poly.pdbx_seq_one_letter_code
_entity_poly.pdbx_strand_id
1 'polypeptide(L)'
;MALDALGVAPLYQGPDINRMKLTAEPSKKPASLLKPLVPSKSKLTTIEAERVMSVLDETIHKVELVTLLSYMASNYETLEGVLGQDIMKAVSEHEDLCRSLLDTVFYLQDKERRLQEEEEFKEEGWFRDRILSVELQKSSLPPLMQQIKESTKDTLRLLLNNPQAVRLLQTYTLSRSAEAQNFIDCLIELRGFLFEKLLTGPMEARDKSQFIQDINIRNRRNQGIINTLENELVASVKNRDAEVWFYGIGQVTEGAAQ
;
A
#
# COMPACT_ATOMS: atom_id res chain seq x y z
N MET A 1 20.35 -2.39 -52.35
CA MET A 1 19.90 -3.47 -53.26
C MET A 1 18.90 -4.29 -52.45
N ALA A 2 17.70 -3.75 -52.24
CA ALA A 2 16.48 -4.02 -53.01
C ALA A 2 15.99 -5.47 -52.81
N LEU A 3 14.98 -5.65 -51.95
CA LEU A 3 14.07 -6.78 -52.01
C LEU A 3 12.65 -6.28 -51.70
N ASP A 4 11.77 -6.60 -52.65
CA ASP A 4 10.41 -6.13 -52.85
C ASP A 4 9.47 -6.42 -51.69
N ALA A 5 8.64 -5.41 -51.39
CA ALA A 5 7.43 -5.57 -50.59
C ALA A 5 6.31 -6.13 -51.46
N LEU A 6 5.90 -7.38 -51.19
CA LEU A 6 4.64 -7.93 -51.68
C LEU A 6 3.48 -7.19 -51.02
N GLY A 7 2.90 -6.24 -51.77
CA GLY A 7 1.65 -5.58 -51.41
C GLY A 7 0.46 -6.53 -51.58
N VAL A 8 -0.16 -6.90 -50.47
CA VAL A 8 -1.48 -7.55 -50.47
C VAL A 8 -2.54 -6.49 -50.80
N ALA A 9 -3.28 -6.69 -51.89
CA ALA A 9 -4.35 -5.81 -52.32
C ALA A 9 -5.57 -5.88 -51.36
N PRO A 10 -6.22 -4.75 -51.02
CA PRO A 10 -7.46 -4.79 -50.24
C PRO A 10 -8.64 -5.23 -51.12
N LEU A 11 -9.24 -6.37 -50.77
CA LEU A 11 -10.50 -6.85 -51.34
C LEU A 11 -11.70 -6.15 -50.67
N TYR A 12 -11.88 -4.85 -50.90
CA TYR A 12 -13.19 -4.19 -50.79
C TYR A 12 -13.12 -2.76 -51.34
N GLN A 13 -13.82 -2.51 -52.45
CA GLN A 13 -13.98 -1.17 -53.03
C GLN A 13 -15.41 -0.71 -52.73
N GLY A 14 -15.58 0.01 -51.61
CA GLY A 14 -16.84 0.66 -51.25
C GLY A 14 -17.00 2.01 -51.96
N PRO A 15 -18.23 2.56 -52.09
CA PRO A 15 -18.48 3.77 -52.86
C PRO A 15 -17.88 5.01 -52.21
N ASP A 16 -17.26 5.84 -53.05
CA ASP A 16 -16.51 7.05 -52.75
C ASP A 16 -17.38 8.12 -52.04
N ILE A 17 -17.24 8.24 -50.72
CA ILE A 17 -17.93 9.25 -49.90
C ILE A 17 -17.10 10.53 -49.80
N ASN A 18 -16.54 11.01 -50.91
CA ASN A 18 -15.83 12.28 -50.93
C ASN A 18 -16.57 13.28 -51.81
N ARG A 19 -17.55 14.02 -51.25
CA ARG A 19 -17.93 15.37 -51.75
C ARG A 19 -18.90 16.17 -50.88
N MET A 20 -18.83 16.09 -49.55
CA MET A 20 -19.42 17.14 -48.72
C MET A 20 -18.36 18.18 -48.35
N LYS A 21 -18.46 19.36 -48.97
CA LYS A 21 -17.63 20.53 -48.68
C LYS A 21 -17.96 21.03 -47.26
N LEU A 22 -17.21 20.57 -46.27
CA LEU A 22 -17.24 21.10 -44.90
C LEU A 22 -16.85 22.58 -44.94
N THR A 23 -17.84 23.46 -44.87
CA THR A 23 -17.66 24.89 -44.61
C THR A 23 -18.03 25.16 -43.16
N ALA A 24 -17.20 24.64 -42.25
CA ALA A 24 -17.16 25.10 -40.87
C ALA A 24 -15.78 25.73 -40.67
N GLU A 25 -15.75 27.04 -40.42
CA GLU A 25 -14.51 27.73 -40.10
C GLU A 25 -13.82 27.07 -38.89
N PRO A 26 -12.52 26.77 -38.95
CA PRO A 26 -11.80 26.27 -37.79
C PRO A 26 -11.67 27.40 -36.77
N SER A 27 -12.51 27.37 -35.73
CA SER A 27 -12.37 28.20 -34.54
C SER A 27 -10.94 28.06 -33.99
N LYS A 28 -10.14 29.12 -34.14
CA LYS A 28 -8.82 29.32 -33.55
C LYS A 28 -8.90 29.35 -32.02
N LYS A 29 -8.94 28.18 -31.38
CA LYS A 29 -8.43 28.00 -30.02
C LYS A 29 -7.62 26.71 -30.01
N PRO A 30 -6.30 26.76 -29.82
CA PRO A 30 -5.55 25.54 -29.64
C PRO A 30 -6.10 24.86 -28.39
N ALA A 31 -6.55 23.62 -28.52
CA ALA A 31 -6.76 22.75 -27.39
C ALA A 31 -5.42 22.71 -26.66
N SER A 32 -5.32 23.42 -25.53
CA SER A 32 -4.13 23.41 -24.70
C SER A 32 -3.83 21.95 -24.41
N LEU A 33 -2.73 21.45 -24.95
CA LEU A 33 -2.21 20.11 -24.69
C LEU A 33 -2.27 19.92 -23.17
N LEU A 34 -3.18 19.05 -22.74
CA LEU A 34 -3.28 18.62 -21.35
C LEU A 34 -1.96 17.95 -21.04
N LYS A 35 -1.02 18.71 -20.45
CA LYS A 35 0.24 18.16 -19.94
C LYS A 35 -0.15 16.99 -19.04
N PRO A 36 0.28 15.76 -19.34
CA PRO A 36 0.16 14.68 -18.38
C PRO A 36 0.84 15.16 -17.09
N LEU A 37 0.13 15.19 -15.97
CA LEU A 37 0.74 15.39 -14.66
C LEU A 37 1.58 14.14 -14.36
N VAL A 38 2.76 14.06 -14.97
CA VAL A 38 3.81 13.16 -14.55
C VAL A 38 4.17 13.58 -13.13
N PRO A 39 4.08 12.70 -12.12
CA PRO A 39 4.55 13.05 -10.79
C PRO A 39 6.07 13.24 -10.88
N SER A 40 6.53 14.48 -10.81
CA SER A 40 7.96 14.82 -10.90
C SER A 40 8.68 14.80 -9.55
N LYS A 41 7.98 14.47 -8.47
CA LYS A 41 8.53 14.56 -7.12
C LYS A 41 9.06 13.19 -6.69
N SER A 42 10.38 13.04 -6.70
CA SER A 42 11.13 11.93 -6.10
C SER A 42 11.57 12.22 -4.66
N LYS A 43 11.21 13.39 -4.11
CA LYS A 43 11.59 13.85 -2.77
C LYS A 43 10.41 14.50 -2.06
N LEU A 44 10.32 14.28 -0.75
CA LEU A 44 9.38 14.98 0.12
C LEU A 44 9.72 16.47 0.14
N THR A 45 8.69 17.31 0.00
CA THR A 45 8.85 18.77 -0.09
C THR A 45 8.31 19.50 1.13
N THR A 46 7.63 18.79 2.03
CA THR A 46 7.07 19.34 3.27
C THR A 46 7.84 18.80 4.47
N ILE A 47 8.07 19.69 5.44
CA ILE A 47 8.80 19.36 6.68
C ILE A 47 8.01 18.32 7.49
N GLU A 48 6.68 18.37 7.44
CA GLU A 48 5.81 17.41 8.11
C GLU A 48 5.99 16.00 7.55
N ALA A 49 6.09 15.85 6.22
CA ALA A 49 6.30 14.55 5.60
C ALA A 49 7.71 14.00 5.92
N GLU A 50 8.73 14.86 5.87
CA GLU A 50 10.09 14.48 6.27
C GLU A 50 10.15 14.04 7.74
N ARG A 51 9.40 14.70 8.64
CA ARG A 51 9.29 14.29 10.05
C ARG A 51 8.62 12.92 10.20
N VAL A 52 7.53 12.66 9.50
CA VAL A 52 6.85 11.35 9.54
C VAL A 52 7.82 10.24 9.09
N MET A 53 8.56 10.47 8.01
CA MET A 53 9.58 9.52 7.55
C MET A 53 10.70 9.34 8.57
N SER A 54 11.21 10.43 9.14
CA SER A 54 12.29 10.37 10.14
C SER A 54 11.89 9.56 11.37
N VAL A 55 10.64 9.70 11.84
CA VAL A 55 10.13 8.92 12.98
C VAL A 55 10.06 7.43 12.63
N LEU A 56 9.63 7.09 11.42
CA LEU A 56 9.61 5.70 10.98
C LEU A 56 11.01 5.13 10.83
N ASP A 57 11.95 5.87 10.23
CA ASP A 57 13.35 5.46 10.05
C ASP A 57 14.01 5.21 11.41
N GLU A 58 13.79 6.10 12.38
CA GLU A 58 14.25 5.93 13.76
C GLU A 58 13.59 4.72 14.43
N THR A 59 12.31 4.46 14.16
CA THR A 59 11.59 3.30 14.71
C THR A 59 12.14 1.99 14.16
N ILE A 60 12.34 1.90 12.84
CA ILE A 60 12.96 0.75 12.18
C ILE A 60 14.33 0.49 12.79
N HIS A 61 15.15 1.53 12.90
CA HIS A 61 16.49 1.40 13.48
C HIS A 61 16.48 0.87 14.93
N LYS A 62 15.55 1.36 15.77
CA LYS A 62 15.39 0.85 17.14
C LYS A 62 14.95 -0.62 17.15
N VAL A 63 14.00 -1.01 16.29
CA VAL A 63 13.56 -2.40 16.16
C VAL A 63 14.69 -3.31 15.72
N GLU A 64 15.51 -2.86 14.75
CA GLU A 64 16.70 -3.59 14.30
C GLU A 64 17.71 -3.87 15.41
N LEU A 65 17.81 -2.96 16.40
CA LEU A 65 18.67 -3.14 17.58
C LEU A 65 18.02 -4.05 18.63
N VAL A 66 16.74 -3.86 18.94
CA VAL A 66 16.03 -4.71 19.92
C VAL A 66 16.04 -6.18 19.50
N THR A 67 15.88 -6.44 18.20
CA THR A 67 15.88 -7.81 17.66
C THR A 67 17.22 -8.53 17.76
N LEU A 68 18.31 -7.81 18.06
CA LEU A 68 19.64 -8.39 18.28
C LEU A 68 19.94 -8.69 19.76
N LEU A 69 19.10 -8.23 20.70
CA LEU A 69 19.36 -8.38 22.14
C LEU A 69 19.46 -9.84 22.57
N SER A 70 18.65 -10.74 22.01
CA SER A 70 18.71 -12.18 22.32
C SER A 70 20.03 -12.82 21.86
N TYR A 71 20.53 -12.42 20.68
CA TYR A 71 21.84 -12.83 20.20
C TYR A 71 22.94 -12.30 21.12
N MET A 72 22.84 -11.04 21.54
CA MET A 72 23.81 -10.43 22.45
C MET A 72 23.85 -11.16 23.80
N ALA A 73 22.69 -11.44 24.39
CA ALA A 73 22.59 -12.19 25.65
C ALA A 73 23.20 -13.59 25.54
N SER A 74 23.07 -14.24 24.37
CA SER A 74 23.62 -15.58 24.13
C SER A 74 25.13 -15.60 23.84
N ASN A 75 25.76 -14.45 23.58
CA ASN A 75 27.17 -14.35 23.18
C ASN A 75 27.93 -13.37 24.09
N TYR A 76 27.69 -13.48 25.40
CA TYR A 76 28.13 -12.50 26.40
C TYR A 76 29.64 -12.27 26.36
N GLU A 77 30.44 -13.34 26.45
CA GLU A 77 31.89 -13.27 26.59
C GLU A 77 32.57 -12.70 25.34
N THR A 78 32.00 -12.98 24.16
CA THR A 78 32.56 -12.51 22.89
C THR A 78 32.28 -11.01 22.69
N LEU A 79 31.12 -10.54 23.13
CA LEU A 79 30.67 -9.18 22.90
C LEU A 79 31.05 -8.21 24.04
N GLU A 80 31.30 -8.68 25.27
CA GLU A 80 31.71 -7.83 26.39
C GLU A 80 33.00 -7.05 26.10
N GLY A 81 34.01 -7.70 25.51
CA GLY A 81 35.27 -7.06 25.13
C GLY A 81 35.12 -5.98 24.04
N VAL A 82 34.00 -5.99 23.31
CA VAL A 82 33.78 -5.13 22.14
C VAL A 82 32.75 -4.03 22.43
N LEU A 83 31.65 -4.39 23.08
CA LEU A 83 30.52 -3.50 23.39
C LEU A 83 30.64 -2.86 24.78
N GLY A 84 31.48 -3.43 25.65
CA GLY A 84 31.70 -2.94 27.01
C GLY A 84 30.75 -3.57 28.03
N GLN A 85 31.22 -3.59 29.27
CA GLN A 85 30.54 -4.25 30.39
C GLN A 85 29.16 -3.66 30.70
N ASP A 86 28.99 -2.34 30.63
CA ASP A 86 27.71 -1.69 30.96
C ASP A 86 26.58 -2.09 30.00
N ILE A 87 26.88 -2.16 28.69
CA ILE A 87 25.90 -2.58 27.68
C ILE A 87 25.55 -4.06 27.88
N MET A 88 26.56 -4.91 28.05
CA MET A 88 26.32 -6.35 28.20
C MET A 88 25.61 -6.70 29.50
N LYS A 89 25.91 -5.99 30.58
CA LYS A 89 25.18 -6.11 31.84
C LYS A 89 23.70 -5.74 31.67
N ALA A 90 23.41 -4.60 31.03
CA ALA A 90 22.03 -4.18 30.77
C ALA A 90 21.27 -5.19 29.89
N VAL A 91 21.94 -5.76 28.88
CA VAL A 91 21.38 -6.83 28.03
C VAL A 91 21.08 -8.10 28.85
N SER A 92 21.98 -8.51 29.74
CA SER A 92 21.77 -9.66 30.62
C SER A 92 20.59 -9.46 31.57
N GLU A 93 20.52 -8.30 32.22
CA GLU A 93 19.40 -7.95 33.12
C GLU A 93 18.08 -7.89 32.34
N HIS A 94 18.10 -7.38 31.10
CA HIS A 94 16.94 -7.38 30.22
C HIS A 94 16.46 -8.80 29.89
N GLU A 95 17.39 -9.69 29.55
CA GLU A 95 17.10 -11.09 29.23
C GLU A 95 16.52 -11.84 30.44
N ASP A 96 17.03 -11.58 31.65
CA ASP A 96 16.51 -12.19 32.87
C ASP A 96 15.06 -11.77 33.16
N LEU A 97 14.71 -10.51 32.90
CA LEU A 97 13.33 -10.03 32.97
C LEU A 97 12.43 -10.72 31.95
N CYS A 98 12.89 -10.85 30.69
CA CYS A 98 12.18 -11.55 29.63
C CYS A 98 11.94 -13.03 30.00
N ARG A 99 12.95 -13.71 30.53
CA ARG A 99 12.84 -15.09 31.00
C ARG A 99 11.84 -15.23 32.14
N SER A 100 11.90 -14.34 33.13
CA SER A 100 10.93 -14.31 34.23
C SER A 100 9.49 -14.14 33.76
N LEU A 101 9.26 -13.29 32.74
CA LEU A 101 7.93 -13.15 32.13
C LEU A 101 7.49 -14.43 31.45
N LEU A 102 8.35 -15.03 30.62
CA LEU A 102 8.03 -16.27 29.92
C LEU A 102 7.72 -17.41 30.89
N ASP A 103 8.51 -17.59 31.94
CA ASP A 103 8.30 -18.59 32.98
C ASP A 103 6.96 -18.37 33.70
N THR A 104 6.65 -17.12 34.05
CA THR A 104 5.38 -16.77 34.70
C THR A 104 4.19 -17.04 33.78
N VAL A 105 4.28 -16.66 32.50
CA VAL A 105 3.24 -16.89 31.50
C VAL A 105 3.03 -18.38 31.28
N PHE A 106 4.09 -19.16 31.11
CA PHE A 106 4.02 -20.61 30.91
C PHE A 106 3.38 -21.30 32.13
N TYR A 107 3.82 -20.94 33.34
CA TYR A 107 3.23 -21.45 34.58
C TYR A 107 1.74 -21.13 34.68
N LEU A 108 1.33 -19.89 34.37
CA LEU A 108 -0.07 -19.49 34.42
C LEU A 108 -0.91 -20.18 33.34
N GLN A 109 -0.38 -20.36 32.15
CA GLN A 109 -1.04 -21.09 31.07
C GLN A 109 -1.25 -22.57 31.42
N ASP A 110 -0.24 -23.22 32.00
CA ASP A 110 -0.38 -24.61 32.46
C ASP A 110 -1.42 -24.74 33.60
N LYS A 111 -1.37 -23.80 34.56
CA LYS A 111 -2.31 -23.77 35.68
C LYS A 111 -3.75 -23.51 35.21
N GLU A 112 -3.94 -22.64 34.21
CA GLU A 112 -5.23 -22.38 33.57
C GLU A 112 -5.76 -23.62 32.84
N ARG A 113 -4.92 -24.28 32.03
CA ARG A 113 -5.29 -25.52 31.32
C ARG A 113 -5.78 -26.60 32.29
N ARG A 114 -5.06 -26.79 33.41
CA ARG A 114 -5.45 -27.75 34.46
C ARG A 114 -6.76 -27.37 35.13
N LEU A 115 -7.04 -26.07 35.33
CA LEU A 115 -8.31 -25.62 35.86
C LEU A 115 -9.47 -25.91 34.91
N GLN A 116 -9.28 -25.76 33.60
CA GLN A 116 -10.29 -26.11 32.59
C GLN A 116 -10.61 -27.61 32.60
N GLU A 117 -9.61 -28.46 32.82
CA GLU A 117 -9.81 -29.91 32.98
C GLU A 117 -10.55 -30.26 34.29
N GLU A 118 -10.32 -29.51 35.36
CA GLU A 118 -10.94 -29.72 36.68
C GLU A 118 -12.37 -29.13 36.78
N GLU A 119 -12.74 -28.16 35.92
CA GLU A 119 -14.10 -27.56 35.85
C GLU A 119 -15.21 -28.60 35.60
N GLU A 120 -14.85 -29.75 35.00
CA GLU A 120 -15.77 -30.86 34.75
C GLU A 120 -16.23 -31.56 36.06
N PHE A 121 -15.47 -31.41 37.15
CA PHE A 121 -15.78 -31.96 38.48
C PHE A 121 -16.34 -30.88 39.42
N LYS A 122 -17.68 -30.81 39.48
CA LYS A 122 -18.46 -29.77 40.17
C LYS A 122 -18.29 -29.73 41.70
N GLU A 123 -17.31 -28.99 42.20
CA GLU A 123 -17.28 -28.57 43.61
C GLU A 123 -16.93 -27.07 43.71
N GLU A 124 -17.96 -26.26 43.97
CA GLU A 124 -18.01 -24.83 43.63
C GLU A 124 -17.14 -23.90 44.50
N GLY A 125 -16.69 -24.33 45.67
CA GLY A 125 -15.98 -23.48 46.65
C GLY A 125 -14.49 -23.34 46.35
N TRP A 126 -13.74 -24.44 46.42
CA TRP A 126 -12.29 -24.45 46.22
C TRP A 126 -11.89 -24.11 44.78
N PHE A 127 -12.76 -24.45 43.81
CA PHE A 127 -12.55 -24.11 42.40
C PHE A 127 -12.56 -22.59 42.18
N ARG A 128 -13.50 -21.87 42.81
CA ARG A 128 -13.56 -20.39 42.77
C ARG A 128 -12.33 -19.75 43.40
N ASP A 129 -11.87 -20.25 44.55
CA ASP A 129 -10.65 -19.75 45.20
C ASP A 129 -9.40 -19.95 44.32
N ARG A 130 -9.34 -21.07 43.57
CA ARG A 130 -8.22 -21.38 42.67
C ARG A 130 -8.23 -20.50 41.41
N ILE A 131 -9.41 -20.20 40.86
CA ILE A 131 -9.56 -19.20 39.78
C ILE A 131 -9.09 -17.84 40.26
N LEU A 132 -9.59 -17.36 41.41
CA LEU A 132 -9.19 -16.07 41.98
C LEU A 132 -7.67 -15.99 42.22
N SER A 133 -7.04 -17.09 42.65
CA SER A 133 -5.58 -17.18 42.79
C SER A 133 -4.84 -17.02 41.46
N VAL A 134 -5.30 -17.66 40.38
CA VAL A 134 -4.71 -17.50 39.04
C VAL A 134 -4.88 -16.08 38.54
N GLU A 135 -6.06 -15.50 38.73
CA GLU A 135 -6.38 -14.15 38.29
C GLU A 135 -5.55 -13.10 39.06
N LEU A 136 -5.36 -13.30 40.36
CA LEU A 136 -4.42 -12.50 41.16
C LEU A 136 -2.99 -12.62 40.64
N GLN A 137 -2.53 -13.82 40.27
CA GLN A 137 -1.18 -13.97 39.70
C GLN A 137 -1.07 -13.34 38.29
N LYS A 138 -2.12 -13.38 37.47
CA LYS A 138 -2.15 -12.64 36.19
C LYS A 138 -2.01 -11.14 36.40
N SER A 139 -2.46 -10.61 37.54
CA SER A 139 -2.30 -9.19 37.87
C SER A 139 -0.85 -8.74 38.10
N SER A 140 0.11 -9.67 38.26
CA SER A 140 1.54 -9.33 38.34
C SER A 140 2.21 -9.18 36.97
N LEU A 141 1.56 -9.61 35.88
CA LEU A 141 2.10 -9.52 34.53
C LEU A 141 2.26 -8.07 34.03
N PRO A 142 1.29 -7.15 34.19
CA PRO A 142 1.43 -5.79 33.68
C PRO A 142 2.63 -5.02 34.27
N PRO A 143 2.89 -5.06 35.60
CA PRO A 143 4.12 -4.48 36.16
C PRO A 143 5.40 -5.07 35.54
N LEU A 144 5.46 -6.39 35.33
CA LEU A 144 6.62 -7.04 34.73
C LEU A 144 6.83 -6.63 33.26
N MET A 145 5.74 -6.57 32.47
CA MET A 145 5.78 -6.04 31.10
C MET A 145 6.26 -4.59 31.06
N GLN A 146 5.88 -3.79 32.05
CA GLN A 146 6.36 -2.41 32.17
C GLN A 146 7.86 -2.34 32.50
N GLN A 147 8.37 -3.21 33.38
CA GLN A 147 9.80 -3.30 33.66
C GLN A 147 10.60 -3.71 32.42
N ILE A 148 10.10 -4.69 31.65
CA ILE A 148 10.73 -5.08 30.37
C ILE A 148 10.77 -3.89 29.41
N LYS A 149 9.67 -3.15 29.29
CA LYS A 149 9.61 -1.96 28.43
C LYS A 149 10.60 -0.87 28.86
N GLU A 150 10.78 -0.66 30.16
CA GLU A 150 11.76 0.30 30.69
C GLU A 150 13.19 -0.19 30.43
N SER A 151 13.47 -1.46 30.73
CA SER A 151 14.75 -2.11 30.48
C SER A 151 15.14 -2.11 28.99
N THR A 152 14.18 -2.34 28.07
CA THR A 152 14.42 -2.21 26.63
C THR A 152 14.84 -0.78 26.28
N LYS A 153 14.18 0.24 26.86
CA LYS A 153 14.53 1.64 26.60
C LYS A 153 15.91 1.98 27.16
N ASP A 154 16.25 1.49 28.34
CA ASP A 154 17.55 1.75 28.97
C ASP A 154 18.68 1.10 28.17
N THR A 155 18.49 -0.16 27.75
CA THR A 155 19.43 -0.87 26.89
C THR A 155 19.60 -0.16 25.54
N LEU A 156 18.49 0.27 24.91
CA LEU A 156 18.55 1.05 23.67
C LEU A 156 19.28 2.39 23.85
N ARG A 157 19.08 3.09 24.97
CA ARG A 157 19.80 4.35 25.24
C ARG A 157 21.30 4.11 25.31
N LEU A 158 21.74 3.06 26.01
CA LEU A 158 23.16 2.71 26.11
C LEU A 158 23.75 2.39 24.72
N LEU A 159 23.02 1.62 23.91
CA LEU A 159 23.43 1.30 22.54
C LEU A 159 23.52 2.54 21.65
N LEU A 160 22.49 3.38 21.64
CA LEU A 160 22.45 4.58 20.79
C LEU A 160 23.49 5.64 21.21
N ASN A 161 23.86 5.69 22.50
CA ASN A 161 24.95 6.53 22.99
C ASN A 161 26.34 6.03 22.53
N ASN A 162 26.44 4.79 22.04
CA ASN A 162 27.67 4.21 21.50
C ASN A 162 27.51 3.86 20.00
N PRO A 163 27.75 4.82 19.09
CA PRO A 163 27.60 4.57 17.65
C PRO A 163 28.59 3.55 17.09
N GLN A 164 29.70 3.24 17.80
CA GLN A 164 30.61 2.18 17.38
C GLN A 164 30.00 0.80 17.64
N ALA A 165 29.39 0.61 18.82
CA ALA A 165 28.64 -0.59 19.18
C ALA A 165 27.53 -0.88 18.17
N VAL A 166 26.76 0.14 17.79
CA VAL A 166 25.69 0.01 16.78
C VAL A 166 26.24 -0.46 15.43
N ARG A 167 27.33 0.14 14.93
CA ARG A 167 27.93 -0.27 13.65
C ARG A 167 28.45 -1.70 13.67
N LEU A 168 28.98 -2.15 14.80
CA LEU A 168 29.40 -3.53 14.98
C LEU A 168 28.18 -4.46 14.99
N LEU A 169 27.11 -4.12 15.72
CA LEU A 169 25.89 -4.92 15.75
C LEU A 169 25.24 -5.10 14.37
N GLN A 170 25.39 -4.13 13.47
CA GLN A 170 24.93 -4.23 12.08
C GLN A 170 25.62 -5.36 11.29
N THR A 171 26.80 -5.85 11.70
CA THR A 171 27.43 -7.00 11.03
C THR A 171 26.78 -8.34 11.42
N TYR A 172 25.96 -8.35 12.47
CA TYR A 172 25.31 -9.55 13.02
C TYR A 172 23.81 -9.62 12.66
N THR A 173 23.38 -8.93 11.61
CA THR A 173 21.98 -8.92 11.14
C THR A 173 21.44 -10.32 10.83
N LEU A 174 22.31 -11.24 10.41
CA LEU A 174 21.98 -12.64 10.14
C LEU A 174 21.64 -13.47 11.38
N SER A 175 21.92 -12.95 12.58
CA SER A 175 21.66 -13.63 13.85
C SER A 175 20.24 -13.44 14.37
N ARG A 176 19.39 -12.72 13.63
CA ARG A 176 17.98 -12.50 13.99
C ARG A 176 17.13 -13.74 13.73
N SER A 177 16.02 -13.86 14.46
CA SER A 177 15.01 -14.87 14.15
C SER A 177 14.30 -14.52 12.84
N ALA A 178 13.70 -15.53 12.19
CA ALA A 178 12.95 -15.34 10.95
C ALA A 178 11.76 -14.40 11.15
N GLU A 179 11.08 -14.50 12.30
CA GLU A 179 9.93 -13.65 12.66
C GLU A 179 10.36 -12.20 12.84
N ALA A 180 11.50 -11.96 13.49
CA ALA A 180 12.06 -10.64 13.66
C ALA A 180 12.46 -10.01 12.33
N GLN A 181 13.08 -10.80 11.43
CA GLN A 181 13.44 -10.31 10.10
C GLN A 181 12.21 -10.00 9.26
N ASN A 182 11.20 -10.88 9.24
CA ASN A 182 9.94 -10.63 8.55
C ASN A 182 9.26 -9.34 9.06
N PHE A 183 9.30 -9.08 10.36
CA PHE A 183 8.73 -7.85 10.92
C PHE A 183 9.48 -6.60 10.45
N ILE A 184 10.81 -6.65 10.37
CA ILE A 184 11.63 -5.56 9.82
C ILE A 184 11.31 -5.33 8.34
N ASP A 185 11.21 -6.40 7.56
CA ASP A 185 10.88 -6.32 6.13
C ASP A 185 9.50 -5.67 5.91
N CYS A 186 8.50 -6.03 6.72
CA CYS A 186 7.19 -5.37 6.71
C CYS A 186 7.28 -3.87 7.05
N LEU A 187 8.14 -3.47 7.99
CA LEU A 187 8.34 -2.04 8.30
C LEU A 187 9.04 -1.29 7.16
N ILE A 188 9.98 -1.93 6.47
CA ILE A 188 10.64 -1.37 5.29
C ILE A 188 9.64 -1.23 4.13
N GLU A 189 8.75 -2.20 3.93
CA GLU A 189 7.66 -2.10 2.97
C GLU A 189 6.70 -0.95 3.32
N LEU A 190 6.29 -0.86 4.59
CA LEU A 190 5.46 0.24 5.10
C LEU A 190 6.13 1.60 4.87
N ARG A 191 7.45 1.68 5.05
CA ARG A 191 8.24 2.89 4.76
C ARG A 191 8.15 3.28 3.29
N GLY A 192 8.29 2.33 2.38
CA GLY A 192 8.12 2.57 0.94
C GLY A 192 6.71 3.07 0.61
N PHE A 193 5.70 2.36 1.14
CA PHE A 193 4.30 2.74 0.97
C PHE A 193 3.99 4.15 1.49
N LEU A 194 4.44 4.48 2.70
CA LEU A 194 4.22 5.81 3.29
C LEU A 194 4.95 6.90 2.51
N PHE A 195 6.16 6.64 2.02
CA PHE A 195 6.88 7.59 1.19
C PHE A 195 6.08 7.96 -0.06
N GLU A 196 5.52 6.97 -0.77
CA GLU A 196 4.66 7.22 -1.93
C GLU A 196 3.41 8.03 -1.56
N LYS A 197 2.78 7.73 -0.43
CA LYS A 197 1.60 8.47 0.05
C LYS A 197 1.94 9.91 0.42
N LEU A 198 3.10 10.14 1.01
CA LEU A 198 3.56 11.46 1.42
C LEU A 198 4.05 12.31 0.24
N LEU A 199 4.50 11.68 -0.85
CA LEU A 199 4.80 12.39 -2.10
C LEU A 199 3.54 13.01 -2.73
N THR A 200 2.39 12.33 -2.62
CA THR A 200 1.10 12.89 -3.02
C THR A 200 0.56 13.81 -1.93
N GLY A 201 0.91 15.10 -1.99
CA GLY A 201 0.37 16.09 -1.05
C GLY A 201 -1.17 16.11 -1.07
N PRO A 202 -1.84 16.44 0.04
CA PRO A 202 -3.31 16.45 0.13
C PRO A 202 -3.94 17.41 -0.90
N MET A 203 -3.26 18.50 -1.23
CA MET A 203 -3.66 19.43 -2.27
C MET A 203 -3.55 18.80 -3.66
N GLU A 204 -2.44 18.09 -3.95
CA GLU A 204 -2.22 17.42 -5.23
C GLU A 204 -3.22 16.27 -5.46
N ALA A 205 -3.58 15.53 -4.41
CA ALA A 205 -4.62 14.51 -4.46
C ALA A 205 -6.00 15.12 -4.77
N ARG A 206 -6.33 16.26 -4.15
CA ARG A 206 -7.58 17.01 -4.42
C ARG A 206 -7.60 17.56 -5.85
N ASP A 207 -6.51 18.16 -6.31
CA ASP A 207 -6.39 18.72 -7.66
C ASP A 207 -6.53 17.62 -8.72
N LYS A 208 -5.90 16.45 -8.51
CA LYS A 208 -6.08 15.26 -9.37
C LYS A 208 -7.53 14.77 -9.38
N SER A 209 -8.18 14.71 -8.21
CA SER A 209 -9.58 14.29 -8.11
C SER A 209 -10.51 15.25 -8.87
N GLN A 210 -10.31 16.55 -8.69
CA GLN A 210 -11.09 17.58 -9.38
C GLN A 210 -10.87 17.55 -10.90
N PHE A 211 -9.62 17.41 -11.33
CA PHE A 211 -9.28 17.26 -12.74
C PHE A 211 -9.97 16.05 -13.41
N ILE A 212 -9.98 14.90 -12.71
CA ILE A 212 -10.67 13.69 -13.20
C ILE A 212 -12.19 13.92 -13.26
N GLN A 213 -12.79 14.59 -12.27
CA GLN A 213 -14.21 14.93 -12.30
C GLN A 213 -14.55 15.83 -13.50
N ASP A 214 -13.74 16.84 -13.78
CA ASP A 214 -13.93 17.74 -14.92
C ASP A 214 -13.81 17.01 -16.26
N ILE A 215 -12.89 16.04 -16.37
CA ILE A 215 -12.82 15.15 -17.54
C ILE A 215 -14.11 14.32 -17.67
N ASN A 216 -14.58 13.72 -16.58
CA ASN A 216 -15.78 12.89 -16.61
C ASN A 216 -17.03 13.68 -17.01
N ILE A 217 -17.19 14.91 -16.52
CA ILE A 217 -18.30 15.79 -16.89
C ILE A 217 -18.23 16.13 -18.39
N ARG A 218 -17.04 16.49 -18.90
CA ARG A 218 -16.85 16.76 -20.33
C ARG A 218 -17.12 15.52 -21.18
N ASN A 219 -16.65 14.35 -20.75
CA ASN A 219 -16.84 13.11 -21.48
C ASN A 219 -18.34 12.74 -21.57
N ARG A 220 -19.10 12.91 -20.48
CA ARG A 220 -20.56 12.71 -20.50
C ARG A 220 -21.26 13.67 -21.48
N ARG A 221 -20.88 14.94 -21.50
CA ARG A 221 -21.43 15.91 -22.46
C ARG A 221 -21.12 15.53 -23.90
N ASN A 222 -19.87 15.16 -24.17
CA ASN A 222 -19.45 14.72 -25.49
C ASN A 222 -20.22 13.47 -25.94
N GLN A 223 -20.40 12.49 -25.04
CA GLN A 223 -21.21 11.31 -25.34
C GLN A 223 -22.65 11.67 -25.68
N GLY A 224 -23.25 12.63 -24.97
CA GLY A 224 -24.58 13.14 -25.29
C GLY A 224 -24.67 13.72 -26.70
N ILE A 225 -23.69 14.55 -27.09
CA ILE A 225 -23.60 15.14 -28.43
C ILE A 225 -23.42 14.06 -29.50
N ILE A 226 -22.53 13.09 -29.26
CA ILE A 226 -22.30 11.96 -30.18
C ILE A 226 -23.61 11.21 -30.42
N ASN A 227 -24.33 10.86 -29.34
CA ASN A 227 -25.60 10.15 -29.45
C ASN A 227 -26.65 10.96 -30.24
N THR A 228 -26.71 12.29 -30.04
CA THR A 228 -27.61 13.16 -30.81
C THR A 228 -27.25 13.14 -32.29
N LEU A 229 -25.98 13.30 -32.63
CA LEU A 229 -25.51 13.30 -34.01
C LEU A 229 -25.71 11.93 -34.69
N GLU A 230 -25.52 10.83 -33.96
CA GLU A 230 -25.81 9.48 -34.46
C GLU A 230 -27.30 9.30 -34.77
N ASN A 231 -28.19 9.79 -33.90
CA ASN A 231 -29.63 9.74 -34.14
C ASN A 231 -30.04 10.59 -35.35
N GLU A 232 -29.48 11.78 -35.50
CA GLU A 232 -29.72 12.65 -36.66
C GLU A 232 -29.21 12.01 -37.96
N LEU A 233 -28.04 11.38 -37.92
CA LEU A 233 -27.49 10.65 -39.07
C LEU A 233 -28.39 9.48 -39.47
N VAL A 234 -28.85 8.68 -38.51
CA VAL A 234 -29.78 7.56 -38.76
C VAL A 234 -31.10 8.08 -39.36
N ALA A 235 -31.65 9.16 -38.82
CA ALA A 235 -32.86 9.78 -39.34
C ALA A 235 -32.67 10.30 -40.79
N SER A 236 -31.55 10.94 -41.06
CA SER A 236 -31.20 11.47 -42.39
C SER A 236 -31.01 10.36 -43.43
N VAL A 237 -30.30 9.27 -43.06
CA VAL A 237 -30.13 8.09 -43.93
C VAL A 237 -31.48 7.45 -44.23
N LYS A 238 -32.34 7.26 -43.23
CA LYS A 238 -33.68 6.71 -43.42
C LYS A 238 -34.53 7.58 -44.35
N ASN A 239 -34.46 8.90 -44.22
CA ASN A 239 -35.18 9.83 -45.10
C ASN A 239 -34.67 9.72 -46.54
N ARG A 240 -33.35 9.69 -46.75
CA ARG A 240 -32.75 9.50 -48.07
C ARG A 240 -33.14 8.16 -48.70
N ASP A 241 -33.12 7.08 -47.93
CA ASP A 241 -33.47 5.75 -48.43
C ASP A 241 -34.97 5.67 -48.79
N ALA A 242 -35.84 6.38 -48.06
CA ALA A 242 -37.26 6.53 -48.40
C ALA A 242 -37.46 7.34 -49.68
N GLU A 243 -36.71 8.44 -49.88
CA GLU A 243 -36.73 9.22 -51.11
C GLU A 243 -36.30 8.39 -52.33
N VAL A 244 -35.21 7.60 -52.20
CA VAL A 244 -34.75 6.68 -53.27
C VAL A 244 -35.81 5.62 -53.58
N TRP A 245 -36.52 5.12 -52.58
CA TRP A 245 -37.65 4.20 -52.76
C TRP A 245 -38.82 4.85 -53.55
N PHE A 246 -39.17 6.10 -53.23
CA PHE A 246 -40.22 6.83 -53.94
C PHE A 246 -39.85 7.16 -55.39
N TYR A 247 -38.60 7.59 -55.65
CA TYR A 247 -38.11 7.80 -57.02
C TYR A 247 -38.04 6.50 -57.83
N GLY A 248 -37.68 5.38 -57.19
CA GLY A 248 -37.69 4.06 -57.83
C GLY A 248 -39.09 3.58 -58.22
N ILE A 249 -40.11 3.85 -57.40
CA ILE A 249 -41.51 3.52 -57.73
C ILE A 249 -42.04 4.45 -58.84
N GLY A 250 -41.69 5.75 -58.80
CA GLY A 250 -42.08 6.72 -59.83
C GLY A 250 -41.64 6.33 -61.25
N GLN A 251 -40.39 5.85 -61.39
CA GLN A 251 -39.89 5.38 -62.69
C GLN A 251 -40.52 4.06 -63.15
N VAL A 252 -40.91 3.18 -62.23
CA VAL A 252 -41.65 1.94 -62.58
C VAL A 252 -43.07 2.26 -63.04
N THR A 253 -43.70 3.30 -62.49
CA THR A 253 -45.05 3.73 -62.91
C THR A 253 -45.07 4.53 -64.22
N GLU A 254 -44.01 5.31 -64.54
CA GLU A 254 -43.90 5.99 -65.85
C GLU A 254 -43.54 5.02 -66.99
N GLY A 255 -42.81 3.94 -66.70
CA GLY A 255 -42.53 2.88 -67.68
C GLY A 255 -43.70 1.94 -68.00
N ALA A 256 -44.80 2.02 -67.26
CA ALA A 256 -46.01 1.19 -67.47
C ALA A 256 -47.15 1.94 -68.19
N ALA A 257 -46.92 3.20 -68.60
CA ALA A 257 -47.91 4.06 -69.27
C ALA A 257 -47.48 4.50 -70.69
N GLN A 258 -46.57 3.76 -71.34
CA GLN A 258 -46.27 3.82 -72.78
C GLN A 258 -46.56 2.46 -73.42
#